data_AF-A0A239AUS1-F1
#
_entry.id   AF-A0A239AUS1-F1
#
_cell.length_a   1.000
_cell.length_b   1.000
_cell.length_c   1.000
_cell.angle_alpha   90.00
_cell.angle_beta   90.00
_cell.angle_gamma   90.00
#
_symmetry.space_group_name_H-M   'P 1'
#
loop_
_entity.id
_entity.type
_entity.pdbx_description
1 polymer ?
#
loop_
_entity_poly.entity_id
_entity_poly.type
_entity_poly.pdbx_seq_one_letter_code
_entity_poly.pdbx_strand_id
1 'polypeptide(L)'
;MVRQLLIFFLIVISTNCLKAQAPYNGTIFFDPDIITSEDPSAILSTTYIGQDVVVMFDRRVNDWVTVNAFLFDVVWDDGLTSVAQVNSEFGSVDNATIEAEKYAFLIGQLPTALRVDVDEIWIHQGTELFGGGNNSILIHTGQTVLYENDGILEETLIHEASHTSLDATHAASNGWISAQNLDDEFISTYAEANPTTEDIAESFLTWLAARYRADVISSQDYNTITQTIPNRLSYFDAIGFDLYPFDSALSVENFESENLKVYPNPSSTYIQIETNGLIVQDIKLYTIFGQDYTSYIRLEDTKIDISSLSVGVYFLKLNGKTHKIIKN
;
A
#
# COMPACT_ATOMS: atom_id res chain seq x y z
N MET A 1 -50.42 -60.85 -27.13
CA MET A 1 -49.56 -59.71 -27.53
C MET A 1 -49.65 -58.65 -26.43
N VAL A 2 -48.76 -58.70 -25.45
CA VAL A 2 -48.68 -57.71 -24.36
C VAL A 2 -47.27 -57.15 -24.40
N ARG A 3 -47.17 -55.86 -24.66
CA ARG A 3 -45.93 -55.11 -24.89
C ARG A 3 -45.47 -54.59 -23.51
N GLN A 4 -44.35 -55.12 -22.99
CA GLN A 4 -43.71 -54.55 -21.80
C GLN A 4 -43.06 -53.22 -22.18
N LEU A 5 -43.51 -52.15 -21.50
CA LEU A 5 -42.95 -50.81 -21.62
C LEU A 5 -41.81 -50.69 -20.61
N LEU A 6 -40.56 -50.68 -21.08
CA LEU A 6 -39.42 -50.29 -20.25
C LEU A 6 -39.40 -48.77 -20.11
N ILE A 7 -39.58 -48.28 -18.89
CA ILE A 7 -39.40 -46.88 -18.52
C ILE A 7 -37.94 -46.71 -18.10
N PHE A 8 -37.14 -46.05 -18.92
CA PHE A 8 -35.80 -45.59 -18.54
C PHE A 8 -35.95 -44.36 -17.63
N PHE A 9 -35.55 -44.50 -16.37
CA PHE A 9 -35.35 -43.35 -15.49
C PHE A 9 -34.04 -42.68 -15.90
N LEU A 10 -34.13 -41.52 -16.56
CA LEU A 10 -32.99 -40.66 -16.80
C LEU A 10 -32.63 -39.98 -15.47
N ILE A 11 -31.57 -40.45 -14.82
CA ILE A 11 -30.99 -39.75 -13.66
C ILE A 11 -30.26 -38.52 -14.21
N VAL A 12 -30.90 -37.35 -14.10
CA VAL A 12 -30.22 -36.07 -14.30
C VAL A 12 -29.35 -35.86 -13.06
N ILE A 13 -28.05 -36.15 -13.18
CA ILE A 13 -27.07 -35.74 -12.19
C ILE A 13 -26.88 -34.24 -12.38
N SER A 14 -27.59 -33.42 -11.61
CA SER A 14 -27.25 -32.01 -11.47
C SER A 14 -25.91 -31.95 -10.74
N THR A 15 -24.83 -31.69 -11.46
CA THR A 15 -23.59 -31.23 -10.84
C THR A 15 -23.88 -29.85 -10.26
N ASN A 16 -24.29 -29.79 -9.00
CA ASN A 16 -24.13 -28.57 -8.22
C ASN A 16 -22.62 -28.31 -8.20
N CYS A 17 -22.16 -27.40 -9.05
CA CYS A 17 -20.85 -26.80 -8.89
C CYS A 17 -20.93 -26.07 -7.55
N LEU A 18 -20.31 -26.64 -6.51
CA LEU A 18 -20.04 -25.88 -5.29
C LEU A 18 -19.10 -24.77 -5.73
N LYS A 19 -19.64 -23.56 -5.90
CA LYS A 19 -18.83 -22.35 -6.06
C LYS A 19 -17.92 -22.30 -4.83
N ALA A 20 -16.61 -22.15 -5.05
CA ALA A 20 -15.68 -22.00 -3.93
C ALA A 20 -16.16 -20.77 -3.13
N GLN A 21 -16.18 -20.85 -1.80
CA GLN A 21 -16.59 -19.69 -1.01
C GLN A 21 -15.41 -18.72 -0.90
N ALA A 22 -15.70 -17.41 -0.91
CA ALA A 22 -14.69 -16.40 -0.63
C ALA A 22 -13.94 -16.73 0.68
N PRO A 23 -12.60 -16.71 0.69
CA PRO A 23 -11.81 -17.28 1.78
C PRO A 23 -11.82 -16.43 3.05
N TYR A 24 -12.01 -15.12 2.94
CA TYR A 24 -12.03 -14.20 4.08
C TYR A 24 -13.44 -13.61 4.29
N ASN A 25 -13.72 -13.14 5.51
CA ASN A 25 -14.93 -12.34 5.75
C ASN A 25 -14.72 -10.88 5.35
N GLY A 26 -13.57 -10.32 5.72
CA GLY A 26 -13.01 -9.05 5.28
C GLY A 26 -11.49 -9.15 5.34
N THR A 27 -10.78 -8.37 4.53
CA THR A 27 -9.32 -8.54 4.38
C THR A 27 -8.48 -7.78 5.40
N ILE A 28 -9.06 -6.85 6.15
CA ILE A 28 -8.32 -6.16 7.23
C ILE A 28 -7.99 -7.07 8.43
N PHE A 29 -8.47 -8.32 8.45
CA PHE A 29 -8.38 -9.22 9.62
C PHE A 29 -7.51 -10.47 9.41
N PHE A 30 -7.02 -10.72 8.18
CA PHE A 30 -6.36 -12.00 7.91
C PHE A 30 -4.89 -12.01 8.38
N ASP A 31 -4.22 -10.86 8.37
CA ASP A 31 -2.85 -10.69 8.83
C ASP A 31 -2.64 -9.24 9.33
N PRO A 32 -2.17 -9.02 10.57
CA PRO A 32 -1.97 -7.69 11.16
C PRO A 32 -0.59 -7.08 10.88
N ASP A 33 0.29 -7.79 10.16
CA ASP A 33 1.69 -7.41 9.99
C ASP A 33 2.00 -6.97 8.54
N ILE A 34 0.97 -6.69 7.71
CA ILE A 34 1.16 -6.25 6.32
C ILE A 34 1.81 -4.86 6.31
N ILE A 35 1.36 -4.00 7.22
CA ILE A 35 1.95 -2.70 7.52
C ILE A 35 1.88 -2.48 9.02
N THR A 36 2.94 -1.93 9.60
CA THR A 36 3.00 -1.73 11.05
C THR A 36 3.37 -0.29 11.39
N SER A 37 3.04 0.15 12.60
CA SER A 37 3.47 1.46 13.12
C SER A 37 4.99 1.72 13.11
N GLU A 38 5.82 0.68 12.93
CA GLU A 38 7.28 0.81 12.79
C GLU A 38 7.74 1.02 11.34
N ASP A 39 6.85 0.82 10.35
CA ASP A 39 7.18 1.06 8.95
C ASP A 39 7.46 2.55 8.69
N PRO A 40 8.35 2.87 7.72
CA PRO A 40 8.66 4.25 7.40
C PRO A 40 7.43 5.05 6.96
N SER A 41 7.34 6.29 7.43
CA SER A 41 6.36 7.26 6.95
C SER A 41 7.04 8.33 6.10
N ALA A 42 6.37 8.74 5.02
CA ALA A 42 6.79 9.85 4.17
C ALA A 42 6.57 11.22 4.83
N ILE A 43 6.07 11.27 6.08
CA ILE A 43 5.68 12.52 6.72
C ILE A 43 6.86 13.47 6.84
N LEU A 44 6.72 14.67 6.27
CA LEU A 44 7.71 15.73 6.35
C LEU A 44 7.35 16.74 7.43
N SER A 45 6.07 17.17 7.47
CA SER A 45 5.60 18.11 8.48
C SER A 45 4.08 18.09 8.65
N THR A 46 3.65 18.39 9.87
CA THR A 46 2.27 18.73 10.23
C THR A 46 2.27 20.12 10.87
N THR A 47 1.69 21.11 10.22
CA THR A 47 1.77 22.53 10.65
C THR A 47 0.39 23.07 10.97
N TYR A 48 0.18 23.52 12.20
CA TYR A 48 -1.06 24.21 12.58
C TYR A 48 -1.21 25.54 11.82
N ILE A 49 -2.30 25.70 11.09
CA ILE A 49 -2.58 26.90 10.27
C ILE A 49 -3.73 27.75 10.78
N GLY A 50 -4.44 27.30 11.82
CA GLY A 50 -5.50 28.05 12.48
C GLY A 50 -6.76 27.23 12.72
N GLN A 51 -7.85 27.94 13.01
CA GLN A 51 -9.18 27.36 13.03
C GLN A 51 -10.03 28.03 11.96
N ASP A 52 -10.88 27.25 11.31
CA ASP A 52 -11.92 27.79 10.44
C ASP A 52 -13.15 26.89 10.45
N VAL A 53 -14.26 27.45 9.98
CA VAL A 53 -15.51 26.73 9.77
C VAL A 53 -15.40 25.88 8.51
N VAL A 54 -15.35 24.57 8.69
CA VAL A 54 -15.26 23.56 7.63
C VAL A 54 -16.48 22.63 7.65
N VAL A 55 -16.62 21.85 6.58
CA VAL A 55 -17.67 20.82 6.45
C VAL A 55 -16.99 19.45 6.46
N MET A 56 -17.33 18.62 7.44
CA MET A 56 -16.84 17.25 7.57
C MET A 56 -18.02 16.29 7.60
N PHE A 57 -17.86 15.06 7.12
CA PHE A 57 -18.86 14.02 7.35
C PHE A 57 -18.67 13.43 8.75
N ASP A 58 -19.73 13.36 9.56
CA ASP A 58 -19.69 12.80 10.91
C ASP A 58 -20.62 11.60 11.00
N ARG A 59 -20.03 10.41 11.14
CA ARG A 59 -20.78 9.15 11.14
C ARG A 59 -21.66 8.98 12.38
N ARG A 60 -21.38 9.69 13.48
CA ARG A 60 -22.18 9.64 14.71
C ARG A 60 -23.60 10.18 14.49
N VAL A 61 -23.73 11.13 13.57
CA VAL A 61 -25.04 11.66 13.13
C VAL A 61 -25.41 11.21 11.71
N ASN A 62 -24.48 10.53 11.03
CA ASN A 62 -24.60 10.06 9.65
C ASN A 62 -24.99 11.16 8.67
N ASP A 63 -24.35 12.33 8.81
CA ASP A 63 -24.60 13.52 7.99
C ASP A 63 -23.36 14.43 7.93
N TRP A 64 -23.39 15.39 7.02
CA TRP A 64 -22.41 16.46 6.93
C TRP A 64 -22.64 17.49 8.03
N VAL A 65 -21.58 17.81 8.76
CA VAL A 65 -21.60 18.78 9.87
C VAL A 65 -20.72 19.97 9.55
N THR A 66 -21.13 21.15 10.03
CA THR A 66 -20.34 22.37 9.96
C THR A 66 -19.69 22.63 11.31
N VAL A 67 -18.35 22.64 11.34
CA VAL A 67 -17.56 22.67 12.59
C VAL A 67 -16.45 23.70 12.46
N ASN A 68 -16.17 24.46 13.53
CA ASN A 68 -14.98 25.30 13.62
C ASN A 68 -13.75 24.44 13.99
N ALA A 69 -13.19 23.73 13.01
CA ALA A 69 -12.13 22.74 13.23
C ALA A 69 -10.75 23.40 13.42
N PHE A 70 -9.84 22.72 14.11
CA PHE A 70 -8.41 23.01 14.06
C PHE A 70 -7.85 22.43 12.76
N LEU A 71 -7.10 23.25 12.02
CA LEU A 71 -6.59 22.91 10.70
C LEU A 71 -5.08 22.77 10.72
N PHE A 72 -4.59 21.72 10.08
CA PHE A 72 -3.17 21.45 9.95
C PHE A 72 -2.82 21.13 8.49
N ASP A 73 -1.87 21.87 7.94
CA ASP A 73 -1.24 21.49 6.67
C ASP A 73 -0.36 20.27 6.91
N VAL A 74 -0.62 19.21 6.16
CA VAL A 74 0.15 17.97 6.15
C VAL A 74 0.95 17.91 4.86
N VAL A 75 2.25 17.67 4.97
CA VAL A 75 3.16 17.57 3.82
C VAL A 75 3.95 16.27 3.93
N TRP A 76 3.97 15.50 2.86
CA TRP A 76 4.82 14.32 2.70
C TRP A 76 6.01 14.61 1.78
N ASP A 77 7.11 13.88 1.95
CA ASP A 77 8.38 14.14 1.26
C ASP A 77 8.42 13.65 -0.20
N ASP A 78 7.36 12.99 -0.66
CA ASP A 78 7.08 12.72 -2.08
C ASP A 78 6.33 13.86 -2.79
N GLY A 79 6.03 14.94 -2.08
CA GLY A 79 5.41 16.15 -2.61
C GLY A 79 3.88 16.18 -2.52
N LEU A 80 3.25 15.13 -1.97
CA LEU A 80 1.82 15.15 -1.67
C LEU A 80 1.53 16.02 -0.44
N THR A 81 0.32 16.57 -0.38
CA THR A 81 -0.16 17.41 0.72
C THR A 81 -1.60 17.09 1.06
N SER A 82 -2.01 17.31 2.30
CA SER A 82 -3.39 17.18 2.77
C SER A 82 -3.69 18.22 3.84
N VAL A 83 -4.96 18.36 4.23
CA VAL A 83 -5.38 19.17 5.37
C VAL A 83 -6.04 18.28 6.42
N ALA A 84 -5.40 18.13 7.57
CA ALA A 84 -6.04 17.50 8.72
C ALA A 84 -7.01 18.48 9.38
N GLN A 85 -8.29 18.11 9.39
CA GLN A 85 -9.38 18.85 10.01
C GLN A 85 -9.79 18.15 11.30
N VAL A 86 -9.32 18.69 12.43
CA VAL A 86 -9.58 18.13 13.75
C VAL A 86 -10.74 18.87 14.39
N ASN A 87 -11.80 18.14 14.72
CA ASN A 87 -13.02 18.73 15.26
C ASN A 87 -12.76 19.60 16.51
N SER A 88 -13.53 20.68 16.70
CA SER A 88 -13.43 21.56 17.88
C SER A 88 -13.57 20.83 19.23
N GLU A 89 -14.19 19.65 19.26
CA GLU A 89 -14.41 18.84 20.46
C GLU A 89 -13.12 18.37 21.16
N PHE A 90 -11.97 18.43 20.48
CA PHE A 90 -10.66 18.18 21.08
C PHE A 90 -10.21 19.31 22.03
N GLY A 91 -10.89 20.46 22.02
CA GLY A 91 -10.84 21.48 23.07
C GLY A 91 -9.62 22.40 23.07
N SER A 92 -8.48 21.96 22.55
CA SER A 92 -7.25 22.78 22.43
C SER A 92 -6.44 22.42 21.19
N VAL A 93 -5.61 23.36 20.74
CA VAL A 93 -4.64 23.12 19.66
C VAL A 93 -3.64 22.02 20.03
N ASP A 94 -3.25 21.92 21.31
CA ASP A 94 -2.31 20.89 21.78
C ASP A 94 -2.91 19.48 21.60
N ASN A 95 -4.17 19.28 22.00
CA ASN A 95 -4.86 18.01 21.81
C ASN A 95 -5.08 17.71 20.33
N ALA A 96 -5.44 18.72 19.54
CA ALA A 96 -5.65 18.57 18.11
C ALA A 96 -4.35 18.23 17.36
N THR A 97 -3.22 18.79 17.81
CA THR A 97 -1.89 18.50 17.25
C THR A 97 -1.53 17.03 17.40
N ILE A 98 -1.80 16.44 18.57
CA ILE A 98 -1.52 15.01 18.83
C ILE A 98 -2.23 14.12 17.81
N GLU A 99 -3.52 14.38 17.56
CA GLU A 99 -4.29 13.58 16.59
C GLU A 99 -3.83 13.85 15.14
N ALA A 100 -3.62 15.13 14.79
CA ALA A 100 -3.17 15.49 13.45
C ALA A 100 -1.80 14.86 13.11
N GLU A 101 -0.84 14.91 14.04
CA GLU A 101 0.47 14.28 13.87
C GLU A 101 0.38 12.76 13.76
N LYS A 102 -0.46 12.12 14.60
CA LYS A 102 -0.68 10.67 14.55
C LYS A 102 -1.18 10.22 13.18
N TYR A 103 -2.29 10.77 12.69
CA TYR A 103 -2.86 10.31 11.42
C TYR A 103 -2.04 10.77 10.21
N ALA A 104 -1.37 11.92 10.28
CA ALA A 104 -0.43 12.33 9.24
C ALA A 104 0.75 11.34 9.10
N PHE A 105 1.27 10.85 10.22
CA PHE A 105 2.28 9.79 10.22
C PHE A 105 1.74 8.49 9.64
N LEU A 106 0.63 7.96 10.19
CA LEU A 106 0.06 6.67 9.77
C LEU A 106 -0.34 6.65 8.30
N ILE A 107 -1.04 7.69 7.84
CA ILE A 107 -1.40 7.84 6.42
C ILE A 107 -0.12 7.97 5.58
N GLY A 108 0.91 8.64 6.08
CA GLY A 108 2.21 8.73 5.41
C GLY A 108 2.98 7.42 5.25
N GLN A 109 2.60 6.34 5.96
CA GLN A 109 3.18 5.01 5.75
C GLN A 109 2.54 4.31 4.53
N LEU A 110 1.34 4.72 4.13
CA LEU A 110 0.62 4.14 3.01
C LEU A 110 1.36 4.45 1.69
N PRO A 111 1.26 3.54 0.69
CA PRO A 111 1.68 3.81 -0.68
C PRO A 111 1.27 5.20 -1.18
N THR A 112 2.15 5.89 -1.90
CA THR A 112 1.85 7.17 -2.58
C THR A 112 0.57 7.06 -3.38
N ALA A 113 0.37 5.95 -4.09
CA ALA A 113 -0.83 5.68 -4.87
C ALA A 113 -2.14 5.68 -4.05
N LEU A 114 -2.09 5.46 -2.74
CA LEU A 114 -3.24 5.55 -1.85
C LEU A 114 -3.45 6.94 -1.25
N ARG A 115 -2.46 7.84 -1.39
CA ARG A 115 -2.52 9.21 -0.86
C ARG A 115 -2.84 10.28 -1.91
N VAL A 116 -2.80 9.95 -3.21
CA VAL A 116 -2.89 10.93 -4.31
C VAL A 116 -4.16 11.77 -4.30
N ASP A 117 -5.29 11.23 -3.84
CA ASP A 117 -6.56 11.95 -3.76
C ASP A 117 -7.00 12.19 -2.30
N VAL A 118 -6.09 12.09 -1.32
CA VAL A 118 -6.40 12.37 0.10
C VAL A 118 -6.17 13.85 0.39
N ASP A 119 -7.10 14.69 -0.07
CA ASP A 119 -7.08 16.14 0.14
C ASP A 119 -7.33 16.51 1.62
N GLU A 120 -8.14 15.73 2.34
CA GLU A 120 -8.52 16.03 3.73
C GLU A 120 -8.51 14.81 4.66
N ILE A 121 -8.21 15.04 5.94
CA ILE A 121 -8.30 14.02 7.00
C ILE A 121 -9.30 14.53 8.04
N TRP A 122 -10.49 13.94 8.11
CA TRP A 122 -11.55 14.36 9.04
C TRP A 122 -11.45 13.59 10.36
N ILE A 123 -11.16 14.29 11.45
CA ILE A 123 -10.87 13.66 12.74
C ILE A 123 -11.92 14.06 13.77
N HIS A 124 -12.70 13.07 14.19
CA HIS A 124 -13.77 13.17 15.19
C HIS A 124 -13.45 12.32 16.42
N GLN A 125 -13.98 12.68 17.59
CA GLN A 125 -14.11 11.74 18.70
C GLN A 125 -15.22 10.73 18.43
N GLY A 126 -15.20 9.56 19.07
CA GLY A 126 -16.26 8.55 18.97
C GLY A 126 -15.72 7.19 18.52
N THR A 127 -16.62 6.21 18.38
CA THR A 127 -16.28 4.82 18.06
C THR A 127 -16.98 4.33 16.79
N GLU A 128 -17.28 5.24 15.87
CA GLU A 128 -17.82 4.87 14.56
C GLU A 128 -16.68 4.41 13.65
N LEU A 129 -16.99 3.53 12.70
CA LEU A 129 -15.99 2.98 11.78
C LEU A 129 -15.31 4.10 10.97
N PHE A 130 -14.10 3.84 10.47
CA PHE A 130 -13.43 4.73 9.53
C PHE A 130 -14.12 4.73 8.16
N GLY A 131 -13.81 5.70 7.31
CA GLY A 131 -14.39 5.78 5.97
C GLY A 131 -13.48 6.45 4.96
N GLY A 132 -13.45 5.95 3.73
CA GLY A 132 -12.84 6.60 2.57
C GLY A 132 -13.86 7.23 1.63
N GLY A 133 -13.35 8.05 0.69
CA GLY A 133 -14.10 8.75 -0.34
C GLY A 133 -14.21 10.26 -0.13
N ASN A 134 -14.79 10.96 -1.11
CA ASN A 134 -14.86 12.43 -1.16
C ASN A 134 -13.50 13.13 -1.04
N ASN A 135 -12.45 12.50 -1.54
CA ASN A 135 -11.06 12.95 -1.40
C ASN A 135 -10.60 13.06 0.06
N SER A 136 -11.18 12.24 0.96
CA SER A 136 -10.92 12.32 2.38
C SER A 136 -10.79 10.96 3.05
N ILE A 137 -10.20 10.94 4.23
CA ILE A 137 -10.27 9.81 5.17
C ILE A 137 -10.96 10.29 6.45
N LEU A 138 -12.04 9.60 6.82
CA LEU A 138 -12.81 9.82 8.04
C LEU A 138 -12.28 8.94 9.18
N ILE A 139 -11.95 9.60 10.28
CA ILE A 139 -11.36 8.99 11.47
C ILE A 139 -12.21 9.29 12.70
N HIS A 140 -12.48 8.25 13.49
CA HIS A 140 -13.02 8.39 14.84
C HIS A 140 -12.02 7.86 15.87
N THR A 141 -11.49 8.73 16.73
CA THR A 141 -10.32 8.40 17.58
C THR A 141 -10.58 7.33 18.63
N GLY A 142 -11.83 7.14 19.06
CA GLY A 142 -12.21 6.02 19.92
C GLY A 142 -12.24 4.68 19.19
N GLN A 143 -12.57 4.66 17.89
CA GLN A 143 -12.47 3.47 17.05
C GLN A 143 -11.00 3.12 16.78
N THR A 144 -10.13 4.13 16.67
CA THR A 144 -8.68 3.92 16.55
C THR A 144 -8.14 3.06 17.69
N VAL A 145 -8.56 3.31 18.93
CA VAL A 145 -8.16 2.50 20.09
C VAL A 145 -8.58 1.04 19.92
N LEU A 146 -9.73 0.77 19.32
CA LEU A 146 -10.19 -0.60 19.07
C LEU A 146 -9.34 -1.27 17.97
N TYR A 147 -9.08 -0.56 16.87
CA TYR A 147 -8.24 -1.08 15.79
C TYR A 147 -6.79 -1.30 16.22
N GLU A 148 -6.23 -0.44 17.07
CA GLU A 148 -4.89 -0.66 17.64
C GLU A 148 -4.85 -1.90 18.55
N ASN A 149 -5.89 -2.12 19.35
CA ASN A 149 -5.97 -3.32 20.20
C ASN A 149 -6.13 -4.61 19.39
N ASP A 150 -6.82 -4.52 18.24
CA ASP A 150 -7.00 -5.63 17.32
C ASP A 150 -5.79 -5.81 16.37
N GLY A 151 -4.90 -4.82 16.30
CA GLY A 151 -3.71 -4.83 15.43
C GLY A 151 -4.02 -4.63 13.95
N ILE A 152 -5.07 -3.88 13.62
CA ILE A 152 -5.59 -3.75 12.24
C ILE A 152 -5.74 -2.31 11.77
N LEU A 153 -5.15 -1.35 12.49
CA LEU A 153 -5.35 0.08 12.21
C LEU A 153 -4.79 0.44 10.84
N GLU A 154 -3.57 0.03 10.56
CA GLU A 154 -2.85 0.34 9.32
C GLU A 154 -3.48 -0.37 8.12
N GLU A 155 -3.89 -1.63 8.25
CA GLU A 155 -4.67 -2.37 7.25
C GLU A 155 -6.01 -1.70 6.96
N THR A 156 -6.68 -1.19 8.00
CA THR A 156 -7.92 -0.41 7.83
C THR A 156 -7.64 0.87 7.06
N LEU A 157 -6.55 1.57 7.35
CA LEU A 157 -6.18 2.78 6.59
C LEU A 157 -5.86 2.48 5.12
N ILE A 158 -5.21 1.35 4.80
CA ILE A 158 -5.03 0.89 3.41
C ILE A 158 -6.39 0.70 2.73
N HIS A 159 -7.33 0.05 3.41
CA HIS A 159 -8.68 -0.19 2.88
C HIS A 159 -9.40 1.14 2.60
N GLU A 160 -9.48 2.05 3.57
CA GLU A 160 -10.17 3.32 3.38
C GLU A 160 -9.50 4.22 2.34
N ALA A 161 -8.17 4.28 2.33
CA ALA A 161 -7.43 5.07 1.35
C ALA A 161 -7.55 4.51 -0.08
N SER A 162 -7.81 3.21 -0.23
CA SER A 162 -8.13 2.60 -1.53
C SER A 162 -9.44 3.14 -2.09
N HIS A 163 -10.49 3.31 -1.27
CA HIS A 163 -11.71 3.96 -1.72
C HIS A 163 -11.45 5.40 -2.18
N THR A 164 -10.63 6.13 -1.43
CA THR A 164 -10.36 7.54 -1.73
C THR A 164 -9.58 7.71 -3.03
N SER A 165 -8.52 6.94 -3.24
CA SER A 165 -7.56 7.18 -4.33
C SER A 165 -7.68 6.24 -5.53
N LEU A 166 -8.38 5.11 -5.40
CA LEU A 166 -8.43 4.10 -6.47
C LEU A 166 -9.81 3.96 -7.12
N ASP A 167 -10.90 4.04 -6.36
CA ASP A 167 -12.23 3.65 -6.85
C ASP A 167 -12.67 4.46 -8.07
N ALA A 168 -12.51 5.79 -8.02
CA ALA A 168 -12.92 6.68 -9.11
C ALA A 168 -12.28 6.32 -10.45
N THR A 169 -11.03 5.87 -10.43
CA THR A 169 -10.26 5.52 -11.64
C THR A 169 -10.49 4.06 -12.04
N HIS A 170 -10.60 3.15 -11.08
CA HIS A 170 -10.45 1.72 -11.32
C HIS A 170 -11.75 0.92 -11.20
N ALA A 171 -12.66 1.24 -10.27
CA ALA A 171 -13.80 0.38 -9.91
C ALA A 171 -14.75 0.09 -11.09
N ALA A 172 -14.95 1.08 -11.96
CA ALA A 172 -15.77 0.95 -13.16
C ALA A 172 -14.96 0.73 -14.45
N SER A 173 -13.64 0.56 -14.36
CA SER A 173 -12.79 0.41 -15.53
C SER A 173 -13.01 -0.95 -16.21
N ASN A 174 -12.93 -0.99 -17.54
CA ASN A 174 -13.06 -2.24 -18.29
C ASN A 174 -12.01 -3.28 -17.89
N GLY A 175 -10.80 -2.83 -17.53
CA GLY A 175 -9.71 -3.72 -17.09
C GLY A 175 -10.04 -4.39 -15.76
N TRP A 176 -10.50 -3.61 -14.78
CA TRP A 176 -10.90 -4.14 -13.47
C TRP A 176 -12.09 -5.09 -13.58
N ILE A 177 -13.16 -4.66 -14.27
CA ILE A 177 -14.35 -5.49 -14.48
C ILE A 177 -13.99 -6.80 -15.21
N SER A 178 -13.07 -6.74 -16.18
CA SER A 178 -12.60 -7.95 -16.86
C SER A 178 -11.82 -8.87 -15.91
N ALA A 179 -10.97 -8.33 -15.04
CA ALA A 179 -10.23 -9.11 -14.05
C ALA A 179 -11.17 -9.77 -13.04
N GLN A 180 -12.13 -9.00 -12.50
CA GLN A 180 -13.18 -9.49 -11.60
C GLN A 180 -13.99 -10.64 -12.22
N ASN A 181 -14.34 -10.57 -13.50
CA ASN A 181 -15.10 -11.64 -14.18
C ASN A 181 -14.27 -12.88 -14.55
N LEU A 182 -12.94 -12.77 -14.59
CA LEU A 182 -12.04 -13.87 -14.93
C LEU A 182 -11.57 -14.67 -13.71
N ASP A 183 -11.63 -14.06 -12.53
CA ASP A 183 -11.42 -14.76 -11.26
C ASP A 183 -12.65 -15.60 -10.89
N ASP A 184 -12.41 -16.80 -10.38
CA ASP A 184 -13.49 -17.73 -10.03
C ASP A 184 -14.29 -17.26 -8.80
N GLU A 185 -13.69 -16.42 -7.95
CA GLU A 185 -14.30 -15.91 -6.72
C GLU A 185 -13.78 -14.52 -6.30
N PHE A 186 -14.46 -13.91 -5.33
CA PHE A 186 -13.99 -12.73 -4.59
C PHE A 186 -13.06 -13.14 -3.44
N ILE A 187 -12.16 -12.23 -3.05
CA ILE A 187 -11.21 -12.48 -1.97
C ILE A 187 -11.86 -12.51 -0.59
N SER A 188 -13.00 -11.82 -0.42
CA SER A 188 -13.76 -11.82 0.81
C SER A 188 -15.28 -11.85 0.56
N THR A 189 -16.05 -12.30 1.55
CA THR A 189 -17.51 -12.26 1.49
C THR A 189 -18.05 -10.82 1.51
N TYR A 190 -17.31 -9.88 2.11
CA TYR A 190 -17.62 -8.46 2.06
C TYR A 190 -17.47 -7.88 0.65
N ALA A 191 -16.38 -8.20 -0.05
CA ALA A 191 -16.19 -7.86 -1.46
C ALA A 191 -17.25 -8.51 -2.36
N GLU A 192 -17.59 -9.79 -2.13
CA GLU A 192 -18.64 -10.49 -2.88
C GLU A 192 -20.01 -9.81 -2.72
N ALA A 193 -20.34 -9.36 -1.51
CA ALA A 193 -21.61 -8.69 -1.23
C ALA A 193 -21.69 -7.28 -1.85
N ASN A 194 -20.54 -6.63 -2.06
CA ASN A 194 -20.44 -5.24 -2.51
C ASN A 194 -19.40 -5.09 -3.66
N PRO A 195 -19.58 -5.78 -4.78
CA PRO A 195 -18.52 -5.98 -5.78
C PRO A 195 -18.11 -4.72 -6.55
N THR A 196 -18.93 -3.66 -6.48
CA THR A 196 -18.67 -2.38 -7.15
C THR A 196 -18.05 -1.33 -6.24
N THR A 197 -18.00 -1.58 -4.93
CA THR A 197 -17.48 -0.62 -3.95
C THR A 197 -16.34 -1.20 -3.12
N GLU A 198 -16.41 -2.48 -2.72
CA GLU A 198 -15.45 -3.06 -1.75
C GLU A 198 -14.36 -3.91 -2.39
N ASP A 199 -14.57 -4.40 -3.61
CA ASP A 199 -13.67 -5.38 -4.21
C ASP A 199 -12.26 -4.82 -4.48
N ILE A 200 -12.14 -3.53 -4.80
CA ILE A 200 -10.82 -2.88 -4.96
C ILE A 200 -10.10 -2.80 -3.62
N ALA A 201 -10.72 -2.23 -2.59
CA ALA A 201 -10.10 -2.04 -1.29
C ALA A 201 -9.64 -3.38 -0.69
N GLU A 202 -10.49 -4.39 -0.77
CA GLU A 202 -10.19 -5.74 -0.26
C GLU A 202 -9.10 -6.45 -1.09
N SER A 203 -9.14 -6.31 -2.42
CA SER A 203 -8.12 -6.91 -3.29
C SER A 203 -6.78 -6.19 -3.24
N PHE A 204 -6.76 -4.87 -3.00
CA PHE A 204 -5.54 -4.08 -2.98
C PHE A 204 -4.68 -4.41 -1.75
N LEU A 205 -5.31 -4.53 -0.57
CA LEU A 205 -4.62 -4.94 0.65
C LEU A 205 -3.98 -6.33 0.49
N THR A 206 -4.73 -7.30 -0.03
CA THR A 206 -4.21 -8.66 -0.28
C THR A 206 -3.17 -8.70 -1.40
N TRP A 207 -3.24 -7.79 -2.38
CA TRP A 207 -2.19 -7.62 -3.38
C TRP A 207 -0.88 -7.11 -2.79
N LEU A 208 -0.94 -6.08 -1.92
CA LEU A 208 0.24 -5.62 -1.18
C LEU A 208 0.86 -6.77 -0.38
N ALA A 209 0.03 -7.53 0.33
CA ALA A 209 0.46 -8.68 1.10
C ALA A 209 1.18 -9.74 0.23
N ALA A 210 0.54 -10.18 -0.86
CA ALA A 210 1.07 -11.24 -1.72
C ALA A 210 2.29 -10.80 -2.54
N ARG A 211 2.46 -9.51 -2.87
CA ARG A 211 3.55 -9.05 -3.73
C ARG A 211 4.73 -8.47 -2.97
N TYR A 212 4.49 -7.84 -1.82
CA TYR A 212 5.48 -7.02 -1.11
C TYR A 212 5.66 -7.42 0.36
N ARG A 213 4.87 -8.38 0.85
CA ARG A 213 4.97 -8.94 2.21
C ARG A 213 4.82 -10.46 2.22
N ALA A 214 5.20 -11.12 1.12
CA ALA A 214 5.08 -12.57 0.98
C ALA A 214 5.95 -13.36 1.98
N ASP A 215 6.97 -12.72 2.55
CA ASP A 215 7.83 -13.20 3.62
C ASP A 215 7.25 -13.01 5.03
N VAL A 216 6.25 -12.14 5.17
CA VAL A 216 5.50 -11.89 6.42
C VAL A 216 4.30 -12.82 6.52
N ILE A 217 3.46 -12.86 5.48
CA ILE A 217 2.23 -13.64 5.51
C ILE A 217 2.49 -15.15 5.45
N SER A 218 1.54 -15.94 5.95
CA SER A 218 1.65 -17.39 5.89
C SER A 218 1.67 -17.91 4.44
N SER A 219 2.36 -19.03 4.19
CA SER A 219 2.30 -19.69 2.88
C SER A 219 0.88 -20.15 2.51
N GLN A 220 0.00 -20.34 3.50
CA GLN A 220 -1.40 -20.65 3.24
C GLN A 220 -2.10 -19.41 2.68
N ASP A 221 -1.95 -18.24 3.30
CA ASP A 221 -2.58 -17.00 2.84
C ASP A 221 -2.05 -16.55 1.49
N TYR A 222 -0.73 -16.63 1.28
CA TYR A 222 -0.14 -16.39 -0.04
C TYR A 222 -0.79 -17.25 -1.12
N ASN A 223 -0.93 -18.56 -0.88
CA ASN A 223 -1.56 -19.47 -1.85
C ASN A 223 -3.06 -19.18 -2.01
N THR A 224 -3.77 -18.91 -0.91
CA THR A 224 -5.19 -18.53 -0.92
C THR A 224 -5.40 -17.30 -1.80
N ILE A 225 -4.68 -16.21 -1.56
CA ILE A 225 -4.79 -14.96 -2.32
C ILE A 225 -4.46 -15.18 -3.79
N THR A 226 -3.29 -15.78 -4.09
CA THR A 226 -2.81 -15.95 -5.46
C THR A 226 -3.63 -16.91 -6.31
N GLN A 227 -4.35 -17.85 -5.69
CA GLN A 227 -5.24 -18.78 -6.39
C GLN A 227 -6.68 -18.26 -6.50
N THR A 228 -7.12 -17.39 -5.58
CA THR A 228 -8.50 -16.89 -5.56
C THR A 228 -8.71 -15.74 -6.54
N ILE A 229 -7.79 -14.77 -6.57
CA ILE A 229 -7.93 -13.53 -7.37
C ILE A 229 -6.76 -13.25 -8.34
N PRO A 230 -6.20 -14.25 -9.06
CA PRO A 230 -4.98 -14.06 -9.86
C PRO A 230 -5.08 -12.96 -10.93
N ASN A 231 -6.26 -12.74 -11.52
CA ASN A 231 -6.45 -11.72 -12.55
C ASN A 231 -6.53 -10.31 -11.96
N ARG A 232 -7.17 -10.12 -10.79
CA ARG A 232 -7.14 -8.82 -10.09
C ARG A 232 -5.73 -8.47 -9.63
N LEU A 233 -4.96 -9.44 -9.12
CA LEU A 233 -3.55 -9.20 -8.79
C LEU A 233 -2.75 -8.78 -10.04
N SER A 234 -2.95 -9.48 -11.17
CA SER A 234 -2.30 -9.15 -12.44
C SER A 234 -2.70 -7.77 -12.98
N TYR A 235 -3.94 -7.33 -12.72
CA TYR A 235 -4.39 -5.99 -13.06
C TYR A 235 -3.59 -4.92 -12.29
N PHE A 236 -3.42 -5.08 -10.97
CA PHE A 236 -2.60 -4.16 -10.18
C PHE A 236 -1.12 -4.22 -10.56
N ASP A 237 -0.57 -5.41 -10.81
CA ASP A 237 0.80 -5.60 -11.31
C ASP A 237 1.05 -4.79 -12.60
N ALA A 238 0.05 -4.70 -13.49
CA ALA A 238 0.15 -3.99 -14.76
C ALA A 238 0.02 -2.46 -14.65
N ILE A 239 -0.53 -1.94 -13.56
CA ILE A 239 -0.66 -0.48 -13.36
C ILE A 239 0.70 0.13 -12.98
N GLY A 240 1.47 -0.58 -12.14
CA GLY A 240 2.76 -0.06 -11.66
C GLY A 240 2.59 1.14 -10.73
N PHE A 241 1.82 0.94 -9.65
CA PHE A 241 1.60 1.96 -8.62
C PHE A 241 2.90 2.44 -7.96
N ASP A 242 2.93 3.72 -7.56
CA ASP A 242 3.98 4.24 -6.70
C ASP A 242 3.70 3.82 -5.25
N LEU A 243 4.59 2.97 -4.72
CA LEU A 243 4.48 2.35 -3.39
C LEU A 243 5.42 2.97 -2.37
N TYR A 244 5.97 4.15 -2.62
CA TYR A 244 6.71 4.88 -1.60
C TYR A 244 5.76 5.31 -0.43
N PRO A 245 6.17 5.23 0.84
CA PRO A 245 7.39 4.64 1.38
C PRO A 245 7.26 3.13 1.67
N PHE A 246 6.07 2.54 1.51
CA PHE A 246 5.73 1.14 1.84
C PHE A 246 6.72 0.08 1.28
N ASP A 247 7.19 0.22 0.03
CA ASP A 247 8.18 -0.66 -0.60
C ASP A 247 9.62 -0.11 -0.53
N SER A 248 9.82 1.02 0.15
CA SER A 248 11.14 1.67 0.24
C SER A 248 12.06 0.98 1.23
N ALA A 249 11.50 0.24 2.18
CA ALA A 249 12.23 -0.62 3.12
C ALA A 249 12.99 -1.75 2.42
N LEU A 250 12.57 -2.17 1.22
CA LEU A 250 13.22 -3.25 0.46
C LEU A 250 14.28 -2.76 -0.54
N SER A 251 14.49 -1.45 -0.66
CA SER A 251 15.56 -0.90 -1.52
C SER A 251 16.95 -0.88 -0.87
N VAL A 252 17.09 -1.30 0.40
CA VAL A 252 18.39 -1.32 1.09
C VAL A 252 18.70 -2.61 1.85
N GLU A 253 17.75 -3.46 2.27
CA GLU A 253 18.10 -4.65 3.08
C GLU A 253 17.29 -5.91 2.73
N ASN A 254 17.40 -6.45 1.50
CA ASN A 254 17.36 -7.92 1.23
C ASN A 254 17.52 -8.32 -0.25
N PHE A 255 18.29 -7.55 -1.03
CA PHE A 255 18.74 -8.03 -2.34
C PHE A 255 20.28 -8.03 -2.42
N GLU A 256 20.92 -8.70 -1.47
CA GLU A 256 22.02 -9.59 -1.89
C GLU A 256 21.37 -10.70 -2.73
N SER A 257 21.04 -10.41 -3.99
CA SER A 257 20.83 -11.50 -4.92
C SER A 257 22.07 -12.37 -4.85
N GLU A 258 21.92 -13.69 -4.77
CA GLU A 258 23.04 -14.65 -4.81
C GLU A 258 23.99 -14.38 -6.01
N ASN A 259 23.54 -13.59 -6.99
CA ASN A 259 24.24 -13.25 -8.20
C ASN A 259 24.87 -11.84 -8.28
N LEU A 260 24.70 -10.96 -7.28
CA LEU A 260 25.31 -9.62 -7.29
C LEU A 260 25.75 -9.20 -5.88
N LYS A 261 27.05 -8.92 -5.72
CA LYS A 261 27.62 -8.37 -4.48
C LYS A 261 28.44 -7.12 -4.77
N VAL A 262 28.36 -6.13 -3.87
CA VAL A 262 29.16 -4.90 -3.96
C VAL A 262 29.91 -4.71 -2.64
N TYR A 263 31.24 -4.74 -2.67
CA TYR A 263 32.07 -4.70 -1.46
C TYR A 263 33.47 -4.10 -1.71
N PRO A 264 34.15 -3.56 -0.70
CA PRO A 264 33.63 -3.28 0.64
C PRO A 264 32.60 -2.14 0.60
N ASN A 265 31.62 -2.20 1.49
CA ASN A 265 30.63 -1.17 1.67
C ASN A 265 30.27 -1.13 3.17
N PRO A 266 30.60 -0.06 3.93
CA PRO A 266 31.23 1.19 3.50
C PRO A 266 32.67 1.08 2.95
N SER A 267 33.11 2.05 2.15
CA SER A 267 34.48 2.11 1.60
C SER A 267 34.96 3.55 1.38
N SER A 268 36.28 3.77 1.48
CA SER A 268 36.92 5.08 1.27
C SER A 268 37.72 5.19 -0.03
N THR A 269 37.98 4.08 -0.72
CA THR A 269 38.92 4.03 -1.86
C THR A 269 38.33 3.38 -3.10
N TYR A 270 37.73 2.20 -2.98
CA TYR A 270 37.15 1.49 -4.11
C TYR A 270 35.97 0.63 -3.68
N ILE A 271 35.10 0.28 -4.62
CA ILE A 271 34.14 -0.81 -4.50
C ILE A 271 34.39 -1.84 -5.59
N GLN A 272 34.07 -3.09 -5.31
CA GLN A 272 34.16 -4.21 -6.24
C GLN A 272 32.76 -4.76 -6.46
N ILE A 273 32.43 -5.01 -7.72
CA ILE A 273 31.16 -5.60 -8.15
C ILE A 273 31.44 -7.05 -8.55
N GLU A 274 30.79 -7.99 -7.88
CA GLU A 274 30.83 -9.41 -8.20
C GLU A 274 29.47 -9.83 -8.76
N THR A 275 29.45 -10.16 -10.05
CA THR A 275 28.27 -10.59 -10.79
C THR A 275 28.38 -12.09 -11.07
N ASN A 276 27.81 -12.98 -10.24
CA ASN A 276 27.90 -14.45 -10.43
C ASN A 276 27.09 -14.89 -11.66
N GLY A 277 27.62 -14.64 -12.86
CA GLY A 277 26.99 -14.99 -14.14
C GLY A 277 25.99 -13.96 -14.68
N LEU A 278 25.78 -12.82 -14.01
CA LEU A 278 24.95 -11.72 -14.54
C LEU A 278 25.69 -10.93 -15.63
N ILE A 279 25.03 -10.74 -16.76
CA ILE A 279 25.50 -9.84 -17.82
C ILE A 279 25.05 -8.42 -17.48
N VAL A 280 25.99 -7.51 -17.20
CA VAL A 280 25.71 -6.09 -16.96
C VAL A 280 25.54 -5.38 -18.30
N GLN A 281 24.37 -4.78 -18.53
CA GLN A 281 24.00 -4.04 -19.74
C GLN A 281 23.94 -2.53 -19.51
N ASP A 282 23.61 -2.12 -18.28
CA ASP A 282 23.54 -0.72 -17.86
C ASP A 282 24.12 -0.57 -16.45
N ILE A 283 24.94 0.47 -16.27
CA ILE A 283 25.51 0.87 -14.98
C ILE A 283 25.34 2.38 -14.82
N LYS A 284 24.83 2.81 -13.68
CA LYS A 284 24.69 4.23 -13.33
C LYS A 284 25.11 4.46 -11.89
N LEU A 285 25.70 5.61 -11.61
CA LEU A 285 26.02 6.05 -10.25
C LEU A 285 25.46 7.44 -10.03
N TYR A 286 24.70 7.61 -8.96
CA TYR A 286 24.13 8.90 -8.61
C TYR A 286 24.14 9.15 -7.10
N THR A 287 24.04 10.42 -6.71
CA THR A 287 23.90 10.81 -5.30
C THR A 287 22.43 10.75 -4.85
N ILE A 288 22.20 10.97 -3.55
CA ILE A 288 20.84 11.09 -2.98
C ILE A 288 19.99 12.20 -3.62
N PHE A 289 20.62 13.20 -4.24
CA PHE A 289 19.95 14.30 -4.94
C PHE A 289 19.82 14.03 -6.45
N GLY A 290 20.11 12.81 -6.92
CA GLY A 290 20.03 12.44 -8.33
C GLY A 290 21.15 13.00 -9.21
N GLN A 291 22.23 13.54 -8.62
CA GLN A 291 23.37 14.02 -9.40
C GLN A 291 24.09 12.83 -10.05
N ASP A 292 24.26 12.85 -11.37
CA ASP A 292 24.84 11.77 -12.16
C ASP A 292 26.39 11.76 -12.12
N TYR A 293 26.96 10.66 -11.65
CA TYR A 293 28.40 10.35 -11.62
C TYR A 293 28.74 9.12 -12.49
N THR A 294 27.85 8.70 -13.39
CA THR A 294 28.05 7.53 -14.26
C THR A 294 29.30 7.66 -15.14
N SER A 295 29.68 8.89 -15.51
CA SER A 295 30.91 9.15 -16.28
C SER A 295 32.21 8.71 -15.59
N TYR A 296 32.18 8.46 -14.28
CA TYR A 296 33.32 7.97 -13.49
C TYR A 296 33.47 6.44 -13.54
N ILE A 297 32.54 5.72 -14.16
CA ILE A 297 32.49 4.26 -14.18
C ILE A 297 32.40 3.76 -15.61
N ARG A 298 33.11 2.67 -15.91
CA ARG A 298 32.90 1.92 -17.15
C ARG A 298 32.11 0.65 -16.87
N LEU A 299 31.29 0.24 -17.84
CA LEU A 299 30.49 -0.99 -17.78
C LEU A 299 31.33 -2.24 -17.52
N GLU A 300 32.58 -2.23 -17.98
CA GLU A 300 33.55 -3.33 -17.86
C GLU A 300 34.31 -3.34 -16.53
N ASP A 301 34.15 -2.30 -15.70
CA ASP A 301 34.87 -2.19 -14.44
C ASP A 301 34.25 -3.10 -13.38
N THR A 302 34.97 -4.14 -12.99
CA THR A 302 34.63 -4.95 -11.80
C THR A 302 35.12 -4.30 -10.51
N LYS A 303 36.00 -3.31 -10.60
CA LYS A 303 36.53 -2.54 -9.47
C LYS A 303 36.49 -1.05 -9.81
N ILE A 304 35.69 -0.30 -9.07
CA ILE A 304 35.43 1.13 -9.27
C ILE A 304 36.20 1.93 -8.22
N ASP A 305 37.03 2.86 -8.66
CA ASP A 305 37.69 3.83 -7.79
C ASP A 305 36.68 4.91 -7.35
N ILE A 306 36.49 5.05 -6.04
CA ILE A 306 35.62 6.06 -5.43
C ILE A 306 36.40 7.04 -4.55
N SER A 307 37.74 7.01 -4.60
CA SER A 307 38.60 7.83 -3.74
C SER A 307 38.43 9.32 -3.96
N SER A 308 38.08 9.73 -5.18
CA SER A 308 37.82 11.13 -5.54
C SER A 308 36.40 11.61 -5.20
N LEU A 309 35.50 10.71 -4.80
CA LEU A 309 34.14 11.07 -4.44
C LEU A 309 34.09 11.68 -3.03
N SER A 310 33.25 12.69 -2.85
CA SER A 310 32.97 13.27 -1.54
C SER A 310 32.35 12.22 -0.61
N VAL A 311 32.66 12.28 0.69
CA VAL A 311 32.00 11.47 1.73
C VAL A 311 30.49 11.64 1.63
N GLY A 312 29.76 10.52 1.65
CA GLY A 312 28.31 10.53 1.46
C GLY A 312 27.73 9.23 0.96
N VAL A 313 26.43 9.25 0.69
CA VAL A 313 25.67 8.12 0.16
C VAL A 313 25.53 8.26 -1.35
N TYR A 314 25.84 7.17 -2.05
CA TYR A 314 25.68 7.02 -3.48
C TYR A 314 24.80 5.81 -3.77
N PHE A 315 24.17 5.81 -4.94
CA PHE A 315 23.35 4.71 -5.44
C PHE A 315 23.94 4.23 -6.76
N LEU A 316 24.34 2.97 -6.79
CA LEU A 316 24.79 2.27 -7.97
C LEU A 316 23.61 1.48 -8.55
N LYS A 317 23.18 1.83 -9.76
CA LYS A 317 22.11 1.14 -10.46
C LYS A 317 22.72 0.23 -11.55
N LEU A 318 22.47 -1.07 -11.44
CA LEU A 318 22.93 -2.11 -12.35
C LEU A 318 21.73 -2.85 -12.93
N ASN A 319 21.53 -2.81 -14.25
CA ASN A 319 20.38 -3.45 -14.92
C ASN A 319 19.02 -3.13 -14.26
N GLY A 320 18.82 -1.87 -13.85
CA GLY A 320 17.61 -1.44 -13.18
C GLY A 320 17.58 -1.66 -11.65
N LYS A 321 18.48 -2.47 -11.08
CA LYS A 321 18.58 -2.71 -9.64
C LYS A 321 19.48 -1.70 -8.95
N THR A 322 19.05 -1.16 -7.81
CA THR A 322 19.80 -0.15 -7.07
C THR A 322 20.56 -0.78 -5.90
N HIS A 323 21.81 -0.39 -5.71
CA HIS A 323 22.64 -0.77 -4.57
C HIS A 323 23.19 0.49 -3.90
N LYS A 324 22.96 0.62 -2.59
CA LYS A 324 23.47 1.75 -1.80
C LYS A 324 24.96 1.59 -1.53
N ILE A 325 25.75 2.62 -1.75
CA ILE A 325 27.18 2.69 -1.43
C ILE A 325 27.41 3.80 -0.40
N ILE A 326 28.15 3.49 0.65
CA ILE A 326 28.55 4.44 1.69
C ILE A 326 30.03 4.79 1.50
N LYS A 327 30.31 6.01 1.03
CA LYS A 327 31.67 6.58 0.95
C LYS A 327 32.03 7.19 2.29
N ASN A 328 33.03 6.63 2.99
CA ASN A 328 33.55 7.15 4.26
C ASN A 328 34.96 7.74 4.18
#